data_AF-A0A831XC63-F1
#
_entry.id   AF-A0A831XC63-F1
#
_cell.length_a   1.000
_cell.length_b   1.000
_cell.length_c   1.000
_cell.angle_alpha   90.00
_cell.angle_beta   90.00
_cell.angle_gamma   90.00
#
_symmetry.space_group_name_H-M   'P 1'
#
loop_
_entity.id
_entity.type
_entity.pdbx_description
1 polymer ?
#
loop_
_entity_poly.entity_id
_entity_poly.type
_entity_poly.pdbx_seq_one_letter_code
_entity_poly.pdbx_strand_id
1 'polypeptide(L)'
;MLYSNKLSKEEDIVDFRMEGEGAVTFPMGRMRMESLLDPEEGQKANLVLWCPEHFPANIAIEWEFQPIREPGLCILFFSATGQQGEDIFDPKLTTRTGEYQMYHHGDIHALHVSYFRRRYPEERAFHLCNLRKSYGFHHHSLQNTPTSRCML
;
A
#
# COMPACT_ATOMS: atom_id res chain seq x y z
N MET A 1 -15.37 -15.99 4.70
CA MET A 1 -15.08 -14.70 4.05
C MET A 1 -15.31 -13.62 5.10
N LEU A 2 -14.28 -12.84 5.47
CA LEU A 2 -14.41 -11.78 6.49
C LEU A 2 -14.84 -10.45 5.88
N TYR A 3 -14.34 -10.12 4.69
CA TYR A 3 -14.62 -8.90 3.96
C TYR A 3 -14.45 -9.15 2.47
N SER A 4 -15.21 -8.44 1.65
CA SER A 4 -15.07 -8.46 0.20
C SER A 4 -15.52 -7.12 -0.36
N ASN A 5 -14.70 -6.55 -1.24
CA ASN A 5 -14.96 -5.29 -1.89
C ASN A 5 -14.61 -5.42 -3.38
N LYS A 6 -15.54 -5.05 -4.26
CA LYS A 6 -15.35 -5.15 -5.71
C LYS A 6 -14.43 -4.07 -6.26
N LEU A 7 -14.27 -2.95 -5.55
CA LEU A 7 -13.46 -1.80 -5.95
C LEU A 7 -13.80 -1.36 -7.38
N SER A 8 -15.10 -1.23 -7.64
CA SER A 8 -15.67 -1.07 -8.98
C SER A 8 -16.28 0.30 -9.25
N LYS A 9 -16.49 1.10 -8.19
CA LYS A 9 -17.14 2.41 -8.23
C LYS A 9 -16.80 3.22 -6.97
N GLU A 10 -17.10 4.52 -6.98
CA GLU A 10 -16.75 5.43 -5.88
C GLU A 10 -17.34 5.02 -4.54
N GLU A 11 -18.59 4.51 -4.51
CA GLU A 11 -19.23 4.11 -3.25
C GLU A 11 -18.53 2.93 -2.58
N ASP A 12 -17.77 2.13 -3.33
CA ASP A 12 -17.02 1.00 -2.78
C ASP A 12 -15.86 1.48 -1.88
N ILE A 13 -15.44 2.74 -1.99
CA ILE A 13 -14.31 3.30 -1.23
C ILE A 13 -14.66 4.55 -0.42
N VAL A 14 -15.95 4.84 -0.20
CA VAL A 14 -16.41 6.11 0.40
C VAL A 14 -15.76 6.41 1.75
N ASP A 15 -15.47 5.37 2.55
CA ASP A 15 -14.85 5.49 3.87
C ASP A 15 -13.33 5.20 3.87
N PHE A 16 -12.75 4.92 2.70
CA PHE A 16 -11.30 4.73 2.58
C PHE A 16 -10.58 6.07 2.74
N ARG A 17 -9.36 6.01 3.30
CA ARG A 17 -8.58 7.23 3.59
C ARG A 17 -7.34 7.29 2.71
N MET A 18 -7.26 8.35 1.89
CA MET A 18 -6.09 8.65 1.08
C MET A 18 -5.08 9.48 1.90
N GLU A 19 -3.84 9.03 1.92
CA GLU A 19 -2.70 9.77 2.44
C GLU A 19 -1.75 10.07 1.26
N GLY A 20 -1.50 11.35 1.02
CA GLY A 20 -0.79 11.85 -0.17
C GLY A 20 -1.74 12.33 -1.27
N GLU A 21 -1.16 12.97 -2.29
CA GLU A 21 -1.90 13.59 -3.40
C GLU A 21 -2.21 12.57 -4.49
N GLY A 22 -3.12 11.64 -4.18
CA GLY A 22 -3.55 10.56 -5.09
C GLY A 22 -4.94 10.76 -5.66
N ALA A 23 -5.13 10.35 -6.91
CA ALA A 23 -6.44 10.21 -7.52
C ALA A 23 -6.88 8.74 -7.55
N VAL A 24 -8.17 8.51 -7.28
CA VAL A 24 -8.81 7.19 -7.46
C VAL A 24 -9.94 7.33 -8.47
N THR A 25 -9.91 6.50 -9.52
CA THR A 25 -10.92 6.47 -10.58
C THR A 25 -11.39 5.04 -10.85
N PHE A 26 -12.53 4.87 -11.53
CA PHE A 26 -13.13 3.54 -11.79
C PHE A 26 -13.40 3.22 -13.27
N PRO A 27 -12.41 3.37 -14.16
CA PRO A 27 -12.58 3.09 -15.58
C PRO A 27 -12.90 1.61 -15.82
N MET A 28 -13.98 1.35 -16.57
CA MET A 28 -14.49 0.01 -16.83
C MET A 28 -14.81 -0.79 -15.55
N GLY A 29 -15.23 -0.11 -14.48
CA GLY A 29 -15.62 -0.77 -13.23
C GLY A 29 -14.46 -1.38 -12.45
N ARG A 30 -13.25 -0.82 -12.59
CA ARG A 30 -12.03 -1.25 -11.88
C ARG A 30 -11.33 -0.06 -11.27
N MET A 31 -11.00 -0.15 -9.99
CA MET A 31 -10.23 0.88 -9.30
C MET A 31 -8.87 1.08 -9.95
N ARG A 32 -8.56 2.33 -10.24
CA ARG A 32 -7.25 2.81 -10.68
C ARG A 32 -6.78 3.87 -9.70
N MET A 33 -5.55 3.73 -9.25
CA MET A 33 -4.87 4.70 -8.40
C MET A 33 -3.67 5.29 -9.15
N GLU A 34 -3.50 6.61 -9.06
CA GLU A 34 -2.35 7.32 -9.61
C GLU A 34 -2.01 8.57 -8.78
N SER A 35 -0.74 8.98 -8.82
CA SER A 35 -0.32 10.22 -8.17
C SER A 35 -0.73 11.43 -9.01
N LEU A 36 -1.17 12.50 -8.35
CA LEU A 36 -1.43 13.80 -8.96
C LEU A 36 -0.16 14.66 -9.07
N LEU A 37 0.93 14.25 -8.41
CA LEU A 37 2.21 14.96 -8.43
C LEU A 37 3.15 14.37 -9.48
N ASP A 38 4.11 15.20 -9.90
CA ASP A 38 5.18 14.76 -10.80
C ASP A 38 6.03 13.67 -10.12
N PRO A 39 6.32 12.54 -10.80
CA PRO A 39 7.24 11.53 -10.29
C PRO A 39 8.61 12.05 -9.85
N GLU A 40 9.07 13.19 -10.38
CA GLU A 40 10.32 13.87 -9.99
C GLU A 40 10.28 14.46 -8.57
N GLU A 41 9.09 14.68 -7.98
CA GLU A 41 8.91 15.08 -6.57
C GLU A 41 9.27 13.96 -5.57
N GLY A 42 9.71 12.80 -6.06
CA GLY A 42 10.25 11.72 -5.25
C GLY A 42 9.19 11.12 -4.32
N GLN A 43 9.52 11.02 -3.03
CA GLN A 43 8.60 10.41 -2.05
C GLN A 43 7.31 11.21 -1.84
N LYS A 44 7.29 12.51 -2.13
CA LYS A 44 6.07 13.32 -2.00
C LYS A 44 4.97 12.88 -2.98
N ALA A 45 5.37 12.32 -4.12
CA ALA A 45 4.44 11.76 -5.10
C ALA A 45 3.91 10.37 -4.72
N ASN A 46 4.36 9.79 -3.60
CA ASN A 46 3.80 8.54 -3.10
C ASN A 46 2.41 8.78 -2.51
N LEU A 47 1.62 7.70 -2.47
CA LEU A 47 0.27 7.72 -1.92
C LEU A 47 -0.03 6.38 -1.26
N VAL A 48 -0.86 6.40 -0.23
CA VAL A 48 -1.37 5.22 0.47
C VAL A 48 -2.88 5.35 0.64
N LEU A 49 -3.63 4.35 0.19
CA LEU A 49 -5.08 4.29 0.34
C LEU A 49 -5.42 3.20 1.36
N TRP A 50 -5.94 3.59 2.52
CA TRP A 50 -6.27 2.69 3.61
C TRP A 50 -7.74 2.27 3.58
N CYS A 51 -7.97 0.97 3.68
CA CYS A 51 -9.28 0.41 4.06
C CYS A 51 -9.56 0.76 5.53
N PRO A 52 -10.77 1.24 5.90
CA PRO A 52 -11.07 1.63 7.27
C PRO A 52 -11.34 0.45 8.20
N GLU A 53 -11.48 -0.76 7.65
CA GLU A 53 -11.85 -1.95 8.41
C GLU A 53 -10.68 -2.51 9.22
N HIS A 54 -10.97 -2.90 10.46
CA HIS A 54 -10.03 -3.63 11.30
C HIS A 54 -10.17 -5.14 11.08
N PHE A 55 -9.07 -5.78 10.71
CA PHE A 55 -9.03 -7.23 10.51
C PHE A 55 -8.33 -7.95 11.67
N PRO A 56 -8.80 -9.15 12.06
CA PRO A 56 -8.11 -9.96 13.06
C PRO A 56 -6.80 -10.52 12.51
N ALA A 57 -5.98 -11.11 13.40
CA ALA A 57 -4.82 -11.89 13.00
C ALA A 57 -5.21 -13.18 12.25
N ASN A 58 -4.24 -13.80 11.57
CA ASN A 58 -4.39 -15.09 10.86
C ASN A 58 -5.45 -15.07 9.76
N ILE A 59 -5.33 -14.12 8.84
CA ILE A 59 -6.19 -13.96 7.67
C ILE A 59 -5.41 -14.25 6.39
N ALA A 60 -6.14 -14.52 5.31
CA ALA A 60 -5.62 -14.53 3.95
C ALA A 60 -6.17 -13.31 3.21
N ILE A 61 -5.30 -12.59 2.48
CA ILE A 61 -5.67 -11.39 1.71
C ILE A 61 -5.42 -11.67 0.24
N GLU A 62 -6.46 -11.49 -0.58
CA GLU A 62 -6.41 -11.73 -2.02
C GLU A 62 -6.94 -10.51 -2.78
N TRP A 63 -6.25 -10.15 -3.86
CA TRP A 63 -6.71 -9.14 -4.80
C TRP A 63 -6.16 -9.38 -6.20
N GLU A 64 -6.85 -8.82 -7.19
CA GLU A 64 -6.38 -8.76 -8.58
C GLU A 64 -5.59 -7.48 -8.79
N PHE A 65 -4.44 -7.58 -9.45
CA PHE A 65 -3.54 -6.45 -9.69
C PHE A 65 -3.20 -6.35 -11.18
N GLN A 66 -3.34 -5.15 -11.74
CA GLN A 66 -3.01 -4.85 -13.13
C GLN A 66 -2.12 -3.60 -13.20
N PRO A 67 -0.81 -3.74 -13.51
CA PRO A 67 0.04 -2.58 -13.72
C PRO A 67 -0.34 -1.88 -15.03
N ILE A 68 -0.52 -0.55 -14.98
CA ILE A 68 -0.92 0.27 -16.14
C ILE A 68 0.27 1.00 -16.76
N ARG A 69 1.23 1.45 -15.94
CA ARG A 69 2.40 2.22 -16.38
C ARG A 69 3.62 1.91 -15.51
N GLU A 70 4.79 2.00 -16.13
CA GLU A 70 6.11 2.01 -15.49
C GLU A 70 6.83 3.33 -15.80
N PRO A 71 7.76 3.78 -14.95
CA PRO A 71 8.28 3.13 -13.73
C PRO A 71 7.35 3.25 -12.51
N GLY A 72 7.44 2.33 -11.55
CA GLY A 72 6.62 2.35 -10.34
C GLY A 72 6.99 1.25 -9.34
N LEU A 73 6.41 1.31 -8.15
CA LEU A 73 6.51 0.30 -7.10
C LEU A 73 5.18 0.25 -6.33
N CYS A 74 4.71 -0.93 -5.98
CA CYS A 74 3.49 -1.10 -5.20
C CYS A 74 3.79 -1.71 -3.83
N ILE A 75 3.03 -1.31 -2.82
CA ILE A 75 3.14 -1.82 -1.46
C ILE A 75 1.74 -2.15 -0.95
N LEU A 76 1.60 -3.30 -0.30
CA LEU A 76 0.47 -3.56 0.59
C LEU A 76 0.96 -3.46 2.04
N PHE A 77 0.33 -2.60 2.83
CA PHE A 77 0.46 -2.56 4.27
C PHE A 77 -0.65 -3.40 4.92
N PHE A 78 -0.33 -4.12 5.99
CA PHE A 78 -1.27 -4.91 6.77
C PHE A 78 -0.79 -5.06 8.22
N SER A 79 -1.70 -5.47 9.12
CA SER A 79 -1.44 -5.49 10.56
C SER A 79 -0.93 -4.12 11.07
N ALA A 80 -1.49 -3.04 10.53
CA ALA A 80 -1.09 -1.68 10.86
C ALA A 80 -1.80 -1.18 12.12
N THR A 81 -1.05 -0.61 13.06
CA THR A 81 -1.55 0.00 14.31
C THR A 81 -0.63 1.14 14.74
N GLY A 82 -1.08 2.04 15.62
CA GLY A 82 -0.18 2.91 16.37
C GLY A 82 0.80 2.10 17.24
N GLN A 83 1.91 2.72 17.66
CA GLN A 83 2.93 2.06 18.50
C GLN A 83 2.40 1.57 19.85
N GLN A 84 1.34 2.18 20.39
CA GLN A 84 0.67 1.76 21.62
C GLN A 84 -0.60 0.96 21.34
N GLY A 85 -0.79 0.48 20.11
CA GLY A 85 -1.97 -0.28 19.70
C GLY A 85 -3.17 0.58 19.34
N GLU A 86 -2.98 1.87 19.10
CA GLU A 86 -4.03 2.77 18.62
C GLU A 86 -4.55 2.35 17.25
N ASP A 87 -5.76 2.79 16.94
CA ASP A 87 -6.23 2.80 15.55
C ASP A 87 -5.25 3.62 14.68
N ILE A 88 -5.03 3.19 13.45
CA ILE A 88 -4.10 3.87 12.53
C ILE A 88 -4.53 5.30 12.21
N PHE A 89 -5.81 5.63 12.43
CA PHE A 89 -6.33 6.97 12.26
C PHE A 89 -6.65 7.69 13.58
N ASP A 90 -6.12 7.22 14.70
CA ASP A 90 -6.21 7.95 15.97
C ASP A 90 -5.59 9.35 15.79
N PRO A 91 -6.30 10.44 16.15
CA PRO A 91 -5.83 11.81 15.96
C PRO A 91 -4.57 12.16 16.78
N LYS A 92 -4.13 11.29 17.69
CA LYS A 92 -2.86 11.44 18.40
C LYS A 92 -1.65 11.02 17.58
N LEU A 93 -1.85 10.20 16.55
CA LEU A 93 -0.79 9.79 15.63
C LEU A 93 -0.43 10.95 14.70
N THR A 94 0.83 10.97 14.29
CA THR A 94 1.36 11.96 13.36
C THR A 94 0.63 11.86 12.03
N THR A 95 0.16 13.00 11.51
CA THR A 95 -0.45 13.07 10.18
C THR A 95 0.52 12.57 9.12
N ARG A 96 0.04 11.68 8.26
CA ARG A 96 0.83 11.07 7.17
C ARG A 96 0.38 11.60 5.82
N THR A 97 1.34 11.80 4.93
CA THR A 97 1.13 12.41 3.61
C THR A 97 1.70 11.57 2.45
N GLY A 98 1.91 10.27 2.68
CA GLY A 98 2.36 9.33 1.64
C GLY A 98 3.87 9.09 1.60
N GLU A 99 4.70 9.94 2.21
CA GLU A 99 6.16 9.75 2.24
C GLU A 99 6.55 8.50 3.03
N TYR A 100 7.36 7.65 2.40
CA TYR A 100 7.60 6.29 2.88
C TYR A 100 8.21 6.23 4.29
N GLN A 101 9.06 7.18 4.64
CA GLN A 101 9.67 7.29 5.97
C GLN A 101 8.65 7.32 7.11
N MET A 102 7.47 7.89 6.88
CA MET A 102 6.40 7.99 7.88
C MET A 102 5.81 6.61 8.24
N TYR A 103 5.93 5.62 7.34
CA TYR A 103 5.34 4.30 7.51
C TYR A 103 6.33 3.25 8.06
N HIS A 104 7.63 3.55 8.07
CA HIS A 104 8.64 2.64 8.61
C HIS A 104 9.51 3.21 9.73
N HIS A 105 9.58 4.53 9.85
CA HIS A 105 10.20 5.24 10.97
C HIS A 105 9.26 6.28 11.63
N GLY A 106 7.95 6.18 11.41
CA GLY A 106 6.95 6.99 12.13
C GLY A 106 6.49 6.36 13.44
N ASP A 107 5.32 6.77 13.90
CA ASP A 107 4.67 6.34 15.15
C ASP A 107 3.67 5.20 14.96
N ILE A 108 3.84 4.39 13.91
CA ILE A 108 3.04 3.19 13.63
C ILE A 108 3.89 1.91 13.55
N HIS A 109 3.23 0.78 13.77
CA HIS A 109 3.70 -0.56 13.43
C HIS A 109 2.93 -1.09 12.23
N ALA A 110 3.60 -1.81 11.33
CA ALA A 110 2.95 -2.45 10.19
C ALA A 110 3.85 -3.52 9.57
N LEU A 111 3.24 -4.54 8.97
CA LEU A 111 3.90 -5.38 7.98
C LEU A 111 3.64 -4.79 6.60
N HIS A 112 4.63 -4.88 5.71
CA HIS A 112 4.48 -4.40 4.35
C HIS A 112 5.19 -5.29 3.34
N VAL A 113 4.48 -5.62 2.26
CA VAL A 113 5.01 -6.35 1.12
C VAL A 113 5.10 -5.40 -0.06
N SER A 114 6.31 -5.24 -0.57
CA SER A 114 6.56 -4.54 -1.83
C SER A 114 6.53 -5.52 -2.99
N TYR A 115 5.82 -5.16 -4.06
CA TYR A 115 5.67 -5.92 -5.29
C TYR A 115 5.68 -4.95 -6.48
N PHE A 116 5.80 -5.48 -7.70
CA PHE A 116 5.97 -4.66 -8.91
C PHE A 116 7.09 -3.61 -8.75
N ARG A 117 8.22 -4.01 -8.16
CA ARG A 117 9.35 -3.11 -7.86
C ARG A 117 10.09 -2.77 -9.15
N ARG A 118 9.67 -1.71 -9.83
CA ARG A 118 10.18 -1.28 -11.14
C ARG A 118 10.56 0.20 -11.17
N ARG A 119 10.78 0.82 -10.00
CA ARG A 119 11.10 2.25 -9.89
C ARG A 119 12.52 2.50 -10.36
N TYR A 120 13.49 1.73 -9.87
CA TYR A 120 14.90 1.90 -10.22
C TYR A 120 15.39 0.85 -11.25
N PRO A 121 16.42 1.17 -12.07
CA PRO A 121 16.98 0.23 -13.04
C PRO A 121 17.39 -1.13 -12.43
N GLU A 122 17.95 -1.11 -11.22
CA GLU A 122 18.40 -2.30 -10.50
C GLU A 122 17.22 -3.20 -10.11
N GLU A 123 16.08 -2.60 -9.75
CA GLU A 123 14.87 -3.36 -9.41
C GLU A 123 14.23 -3.98 -10.67
N ARG A 124 14.30 -3.28 -11.81
CA ARG A 124 13.84 -3.82 -13.10
C ARG A 124 14.73 -4.94 -13.63
N ALA A 125 16.01 -4.93 -13.28
CA ALA A 125 16.94 -5.99 -13.69
C ALA A 125 16.65 -7.33 -12.98
N PHE A 126 16.05 -7.30 -11.78
CA PHE A 126 15.73 -8.51 -11.03
C PHE A 126 14.45 -8.36 -10.20
N HIS A 127 13.36 -8.92 -10.72
CA HIS A 127 12.02 -8.78 -10.15
C HIS A 127 11.84 -9.60 -8.87
N LEU A 128 11.74 -8.90 -7.74
CA LEU A 128 11.52 -9.45 -6.42
C LEU A 128 10.32 -8.81 -5.72
N CYS A 129 9.70 -9.59 -4.83
CA CYS A 129 8.83 -9.11 -3.78
C CYS A 129 9.56 -9.16 -2.44
N ASN A 130 9.43 -8.11 -1.62
CA ASN A 130 10.09 -8.03 -0.31
C ASN A 130 9.06 -7.82 0.79
N LEU A 131 9.09 -8.68 1.82
CA LEU A 131 8.33 -8.52 3.06
C LEU A 131 9.19 -7.86 4.14
N ARG A 132 8.62 -6.87 4.82
CA ARG A 132 9.28 -6.09 5.88
C ARG A 132 8.35 -5.83 7.06
N LYS A 133 8.94 -5.56 8.23
CA LYS A 133 8.25 -5.15 9.46
C LYS A 133 8.71 -3.77 9.91
N SER A 134 7.74 -2.93 10.24
CA SER A 134 7.88 -1.62 10.87
C SER A 134 7.33 -1.69 12.31
N TYR A 135 7.84 -0.93 13.28
CA TYR A 135 8.91 0.07 13.22
C TYR A 135 10.30 -0.58 13.05
N GLY A 136 11.22 0.10 12.34
CA GLY A 136 12.63 -0.31 12.23
C GLY A 136 13.06 -0.93 10.89
N PHE A 137 12.15 -1.01 9.91
CA PHE A 137 12.42 -1.46 8.54
C PHE A 137 13.10 -2.84 8.43
N HIS A 138 12.78 -3.74 9.36
CA HIS A 138 13.38 -5.07 9.44
C HIS A 138 12.96 -5.92 8.23
N HIS A 139 13.94 -6.54 7.57
CA HIS A 139 13.72 -7.36 6.38
C HIS A 139 13.45 -8.82 6.77
N HIS A 140 12.37 -9.44 6.24
CA HIS A 140 11.96 -10.78 6.66
C HIS A 140 11.99 -11.84 5.55
N SER A 141 11.73 -11.53 4.28
CA SER A 141 11.81 -12.51 3.18
C SER A 141 11.79 -11.90 1.76
N LEU A 142 12.24 -12.70 0.78
CA LEU A 142 12.22 -12.43 -0.66
C LEU A 142 11.46 -13.53 -1.42
N GLN A 143 10.61 -13.17 -2.38
CA GLN A 143 9.95 -14.11 -3.30
C GLN A 143 9.88 -13.56 -4.74
N ASN A 144 9.77 -14.44 -5.74
CA ASN A 144 9.56 -14.02 -7.13
C ASN A 144 8.13 -13.47 -7.33
N THR A 145 8.00 -12.40 -8.12
CA THR A 145 6.73 -11.70 -8.34
C THR A 145 5.80 -12.44 -9.32
N PRO A 146 4.57 -12.83 -8.93
CA PRO A 146 3.55 -13.29 -9.87
C PRO A 146 2.99 -12.13 -10.70
N THR A 147 2.57 -12.41 -11.95
CA THR A 147 2.24 -11.40 -12.96
C THR A 147 0.80 -10.89 -12.93
N SER A 148 -0.14 -11.50 -12.18
CA SER A 148 -1.57 -11.17 -12.29
C SER A 148 -2.43 -11.35 -11.03
N ARG A 149 -2.02 -12.18 -10.06
CA ARG A 149 -2.78 -12.39 -8.81
C ARG A 149 -1.86 -12.28 -7.60
N CYS A 150 -2.25 -11.47 -6.64
CA CYS A 150 -1.54 -11.32 -5.36
C CYS A 150 -2.33 -12.04 -4.26
N MET A 151 -1.62 -12.84 -3.48
CA MET A 151 -2.16 -13.59 -2.34
C MET A 151 -1.11 -13.52 -1.23
N LEU A 152 -1.54 -13.10 -0.04
CA LEU A 152 -0.74 -13.08 1.19
C LEU A 152 -1.43 -13.86 2.29
#